data_AF-M5SAT0-F1
#
_entry.id   AF-M5SAT0-F1
#
_cell.length_a   1.000
_cell.length_b   1.000
_cell.length_c   1.000
_cell.angle_alpha   90.00
_cell.angle_beta   90.00
_cell.angle_gamma   90.00
#
_symmetry.space_group_name_H-M   'P 1'
#
loop_
_entity.id
_entity.type
_entity.pdbx_description
1 polymer ?
#
loop_
_entity_poly.entity_id
_entity_poly.type
_entity_poly.pdbx_seq_one_letter_code
_entity_poly.pdbx_strand_id
1 'polypeptide(L)' 'MGRSAQPVLQPIRHHERHGFVPNVVFPTAMLDLGDNLQIFYGAADACVASVQLSKQSVLDSLERNPHE' A
#
# COMPACT_ATOMS: atom_id res chain seq x y z
N MET A 1 -9.37 -7.45 15.95
CA MET A 1 -8.91 -6.95 14.63
C MET A 1 -7.51 -6.35 14.80
N GLY A 2 -6.64 -6.39 13.78
CA GLY A 2 -5.28 -5.85 13.87
C GLY A 2 -5.09 -4.61 12.99
N ARG A 3 -4.25 -3.66 13.41
CA ARG A 3 -3.96 -2.42 12.68
C ARG A 3 -2.46 -2.15 12.66
N SER A 4 -1.92 -1.74 11.52
CA SER A 4 -0.50 -1.36 11.46
C SER A 4 -0.26 0.00 12.10
N ALA A 5 0.84 0.11 12.86
CA ALA A 5 1.27 1.39 13.46
C ALA A 5 1.82 2.37 12.41
N GLN A 6 2.29 1.85 11.27
CA GLN A 6 2.86 2.62 10.17
C GLN A 6 2.18 2.29 8.84
N PRO A 7 2.22 3.21 7.86
CA PRO A 7 1.74 2.93 6.51
C PRO A 7 2.52 1.79 5.86
N VAL A 8 1.79 0.88 5.20
CA VAL A 8 2.39 -0.18 4.37
C VAL A 8 2.87 0.37 3.01
N LEU A 9 2.24 1.44 2.52
CA LEU A 9 2.62 2.14 1.29
C LEU A 9 2.57 3.66 1.51
N GLN A 10 3.59 4.38 1.04
CA GLN A 10 3.70 5.84 1.11
C GLN A 10 4.40 6.40 -0.14
N PRO A 11 4.15 7.64 -0.55
CA PRO A 11 4.72 8.23 -1.76
C PRO A 11 6.22 8.52 -1.60
N ILE A 12 7.05 7.78 -2.33
CA ILE A 12 8.52 7.90 -2.31
C ILE A 12 9.08 8.06 -3.73
N ARG A 13 8.47 7.38 -4.71
CA ARG A 13 8.89 7.41 -6.11
C ARG A 13 8.50 8.71 -6.80
N HIS A 14 9.18 9.02 -7.89
CA HIS A 14 8.96 10.28 -8.61
C HIS A 14 7.51 10.43 -9.08
N HIS A 15 6.92 9.36 -9.64
CA HIS A 15 5.54 9.35 -10.14
C HIS A 15 4.47 9.34 -9.03
N GLU A 16 4.87 9.16 -7.76
CA GLU A 16 3.97 9.27 -6.59
C GLU A 16 4.04 10.67 -5.98
N ARG A 17 5.20 11.32 -6.10
CA ARG A 17 5.46 12.66 -5.55
C ARG A 17 5.14 13.79 -6.53
N HIS A 18 5.06 13.51 -7.83
CA HIS A 18 4.80 14.51 -8.87
C HIS A 18 3.74 14.02 -9.85
N GLY A 19 2.68 14.81 -10.03
CA GLY A 19 1.53 14.53 -10.88
C GLY A 19 0.46 15.62 -10.73
N PHE A 20 -0.78 15.31 -11.06
CA PHE A 20 -1.91 16.23 -10.91
C PHE A 20 -2.17 16.55 -9.42
N VAL A 21 -2.09 15.54 -8.56
CA VAL A 21 -2.10 15.71 -7.10
C VAL A 21 -0.82 15.11 -6.52
N PRO A 22 0.19 15.91 -6.14
CA PRO A 22 1.48 15.40 -5.69
C PRO A 22 1.39 14.70 -4.32
N ASN A 23 2.32 13.77 -4.07
CA ASN A 23 2.46 13.00 -2.83
C ASN A 23 1.24 12.11 -2.53
N VAL A 24 0.76 11.37 -3.54
CA VAL A 24 -0.38 10.46 -3.41
C VAL A 24 -0.02 9.06 -3.88
N VAL A 25 -0.41 8.09 -3.05
CA VAL A 25 -0.57 6.68 -3.40
C VAL A 25 -1.97 6.25 -2.96
N PHE A 26 -2.77 5.69 -3.86
CA PHE A 26 -4.17 5.33 -3.59
C PHE A 26 -4.48 3.90 -4.02
N PRO A 27 -4.34 2.89 -3.13
CA PRO A 27 -4.57 1.48 -3.47
C PRO A 27 -6.03 1.23 -3.85
N THR A 28 -6.25 0.63 -5.03
CA THR A 28 -7.59 0.43 -5.61
C THR A 28 -7.89 -1.04 -5.89
N ALA A 29 -6.88 -1.85 -6.18
CA ALA A 29 -7.05 -3.30 -6.38
C ALA A 29 -5.89 -4.07 -5.75
N MET A 30 -6.18 -5.30 -5.35
CA MET A 30 -5.20 -6.25 -4.81
C MET A 30 -5.45 -7.62 -5.41
N LEU A 31 -4.40 -8.25 -5.92
CA LEU A 31 -4.41 -9.66 -6.31
C LEU A 31 -3.64 -10.46 -5.25
N ASP A 32 -4.26 -11.54 -4.79
CA ASP A 32 -3.62 -12.53 -3.93
C ASP A 32 -2.90 -13.57 -4.81
N LEU A 33 -1.57 -13.64 -4.68
CA LEU A 33 -0.70 -14.54 -5.43
C LEU A 33 -0.03 -15.58 -4.52
N GLY A 34 -0.69 -15.98 -3.42
CA GLY A 34 -0.15 -16.94 -2.45
C GLY A 34 0.73 -16.23 -1.41
N ASP A 35 2.04 -16.29 -1.57
CA ASP A 35 2.97 -15.65 -0.61
C ASP A 35 3.07 -14.14 -0.81
N ASN A 36 2.63 -13.65 -1.97
CA ASN A 36 2.73 -12.25 -2.36
C ASN A 36 1.35 -11.63 -2.60
N LEU A 37 1.25 -10.33 -2.30
CA LEU A 37 0.13 -9.48 -2.67
C LEU A 37 0.61 -8.52 -3.76
N GLN A 38 -0.10 -8.49 -4.90
CA GLN A 38 0.11 -7.48 -5.93
C GLN A 38 -0.93 -6.37 -5.73
N ILE A 39 -0.49 -5.17 -5.37
CA ILE A 39 -1.36 -4.01 -5.18
C ILE A 39 -1.25 -3.09 -6.39
N PHE A 40 -2.39 -2.73 -6.97
CA PHE A 40 -2.51 -1.67 -7.97
C PHE A 40 -3.06 -0.41 -7.31
N TYR A 41 -2.41 0.71 -7.57
CA TYR A 41 -2.72 1.98 -6.94
C TYR A 41 -2.62 3.15 -7.93
N GLY A 42 -3.43 4.18 -7.72
CA GLY A 42 -3.25 5.46 -8.37
C GLY A 42 -2.05 6.19 -7.77
N ALA A 43 -1.17 6.73 -8.62
CA ALA A 43 -0.01 7.50 -8.21
C ALA A 43 -0.14 8.95 -8.72
N ALA A 44 -0.10 9.88 -7.78
CA ALA A 44 -0.19 11.32 -8.00
C ALA A 44 -1.34 11.79 -8.93
N ASP A 45 -2.48 11.08 -8.95
CA ASP A 45 -3.59 11.26 -9.91
C ASP A 45 -3.13 11.39 -11.38
N ALA A 46 -2.02 10.75 -11.71
CA ALA A 46 -1.37 10.89 -13.02
C ALA A 46 -1.19 9.55 -13.73
N CYS A 47 -1.00 8.45 -13.00
CA CYS A 47 -0.87 7.13 -13.57
C CYS A 47 -1.35 6.02 -12.62
N VAL A 48 -1.46 4.81 -13.17
CA VAL A 48 -1.61 3.58 -12.39
C VAL A 48 -0.24 2.97 -12.21
N ALA A 49 0.10 2.65 -10.96
CA ALA A 49 1.32 1.95 -10.58
C ALA A 49 0.96 0.65 -9.86
N SER A 50 1.97 -0.20 -9.65
CA SER A 50 1.77 -1.45 -8.93
C SER A 50 3.00 -1.81 -8.10
N VAL A 51 2.76 -2.45 -6.97
CA VAL A 51 3.81 -2.91 -6.04
C VAL A 51 3.49 -4.33 -5.58
N GLN A 52 4.54 -5.15 -5.44
CA GLN A 52 4.44 -6.47 -4.84
C GLN A 52 4.94 -6.43 -3.41
N LEU A 53 4.16 -6.99 -2.49
CA LEU A 53 4.48 -7.08 -1.07
C LEU A 53 4.41 -8.54 -0.61
N SER A 54 5.25 -8.92 0.35
CA SER A 54 5.09 -10.19 1.06
C SER A 54 3.82 -10.14 1.90
N LYS A 55 2.94 -11.13 1.74
CA LYS A 55 1.71 -11.25 2.53
C LYS A 55 2.04 -11.39 4.01
N GLN A 56 3.06 -12.19 4.34
CA GLN A 56 3.47 -12.40 5.72
C GLN A 56 3.97 -11.10 6.36
N SER A 57 4.78 -10.31 5.64
CA SER A 57 5.26 -9.02 6.16
C SER A 57 4.13 -8.02 6.42
N VAL A 58 3.07 -8.02 5.60
CA VAL A 58 1.88 -7.19 5.85
C VAL A 58 1.16 -7.67 7.10
N LEU A 59 0.95 -8.98 7.26
CA LEU A 59 0.31 -9.55 8.45
C LEU A 59 1.10 -9.29 9.73
N ASP A 60 2.42 -9.41 9.68
CA ASP A 60 3.32 -9.16 10.80
C ASP A 60 3.31 -7.67 11.22
N SER A 61 2.99 -6.76 10.29
CA SER A 61 2.87 -5.33 10.59
C SER A 61 1.62 -4.97 11.42
N LEU A 62 0.65 -5.87 11.53
CA LEU A 62 -0.61 -5.62 12.22
C LEU A 62 -0.45 -5.83 13.73
N GLU A 63 -0.55 -4.75 14.50
CA GLU A 63 -0.61 -4.82 15.95
C GLU A 63 -2.01 -5.27 16.39
N ARG A 64 -2.06 -6.10 17.44
CA ARG A 64 -3.32 -6.58 18.01
C ARG A 64 -3.92 -5.46 18.85
N ASN A 65 -5.05 -4.89 18.44
CA ASN A 65 -5.76 -3.91 19.27
C ASN A 65 -6.36 -4.62 20.51
N PRO A 66 -5.92 -4.29 21.74
CA PRO A 66 -6.48 -4.93 22.95
C PRO A 66 -7.78 -4.27 23.43
N HIS A 67 -8.27 -3.23 22.75
CA HIS A 67 -9.45 -2.44 23.13
C HIS A 67 -10.63 -2.56 22.16
N GLU A 68 -10.63 -3.59 21.30
CA GLU A 68 -11.77 -4.03 20.49
C GLU A 68 -12.08 -5.50 20.73
#